data_AF-A0A3E2TXK2-F1
#
_entry.id   AF-A0A3E2TXK2-F1
#
_cell.length_a   1.000
_cell.length_b   1.000
_cell.length_c   1.000
_cell.angle_alpha   90.00
_cell.angle_beta   90.00
_cell.angle_gamma   90.00
#
_symmetry.space_group_name_H-M   'P 1'
#
loop_
_entity.id
_entity.type
_entity.pdbx_description
1 polymer ?
#
loop_
_entity_poly.entity_id
_entity_poly.type
_entity_poly.pdbx_seq_one_letter_code
_entity_poly.pdbx_strand_id
1 'polypeptide(L)'
;MSNILKSTKLDIALVKPYFKTICFTLLLPIVFAAINRSLLTGVSFAMCFIAMTTGYTFSITEKNSMDRLFGILPVRKSELVIGRYVFVLAMGLLSLIISLIAQPLVLKVLGETVGVFDIVTAAIAGVFLFALYTVFQIPGYYKYGSIKGRVFMYIPVAGFLVTLLLLSKMPAIGKSIISVVESFPILLVFFAVFAIVVMYAVSIFLSIRIMKNKEM
;
A
#
# COMPACT_ATOMS: atom_id res chain seq x y z
N MET A 1 -22.94 4.11 -10.69
CA MET A 1 -21.88 3.20 -10.19
C MET A 1 -21.30 2.23 -11.24
N SER A 2 -21.88 2.07 -12.44
CA SER A 2 -21.35 1.13 -13.46
C SER A 2 -19.93 1.48 -13.96
N ASN A 3 -19.61 2.76 -14.13
CA ASN A 3 -18.37 3.17 -14.81
C ASN A 3 -17.11 3.00 -13.95
N ILE A 4 -17.18 3.27 -12.65
CA ILE A 4 -16.07 3.02 -11.71
C ILE A 4 -15.71 1.53 -11.71
N LEU A 5 -16.73 0.67 -11.62
CA LEU A 5 -16.55 -0.78 -11.57
C LEU A 5 -16.02 -1.34 -12.89
N LYS A 6 -16.44 -0.76 -14.03
CA LYS A 6 -15.87 -1.05 -15.36
C LYS A 6 -14.39 -0.63 -15.45
N SER A 7 -14.03 0.54 -14.90
CA SER A 7 -12.64 1.00 -14.84
C SER A 7 -11.78 0.08 -13.98
N THR A 8 -12.26 -0.31 -12.80
CA THR A 8 -11.57 -1.27 -11.93
C THR A 8 -11.40 -2.62 -12.63
N LYS A 9 -12.42 -3.09 -13.36
CA LYS A 9 -12.33 -4.34 -14.14
C LYS A 9 -11.30 -4.26 -15.27
N LEU A 10 -11.15 -3.09 -15.89
CA LEU A 10 -10.10 -2.85 -16.87
C LEU A 10 -8.70 -2.95 -16.23
N ASP A 11 -8.49 -2.31 -15.08
CA ASP A 11 -7.22 -2.41 -14.35
C ASP A 11 -6.92 -3.86 -13.90
N ILE A 12 -7.94 -4.63 -13.49
CA ILE A 12 -7.81 -6.08 -13.22
C ILE A 12 -7.34 -6.84 -14.48
N ALA A 13 -7.93 -6.54 -15.63
CA ALA A 13 -7.55 -7.19 -16.89
C ALA A 13 -6.11 -6.87 -17.30
N LEU A 14 -5.62 -5.65 -17.02
CA LEU A 14 -4.24 -5.25 -17.26
C LEU A 14 -3.24 -6.01 -16.39
N VAL A 15 -3.61 -6.32 -15.14
CA VAL A 15 -2.73 -7.02 -14.18
C VAL A 15 -2.82 -8.53 -14.28
N LYS A 16 -3.90 -9.09 -14.86
CA LYS A 16 -4.11 -10.54 -15.03
C LYS A 16 -2.89 -11.30 -15.61
N PRO A 17 -2.17 -10.80 -16.63
CA PRO A 17 -0.98 -11.48 -17.17
C PRO A 17 0.16 -11.56 -16.14
N TYR A 18 0.25 -10.58 -15.23
CA TYR A 18 1.29 -10.46 -14.21
C TYR A 18 0.93 -11.16 -12.90
N PHE A 19 -0.25 -11.79 -12.80
CA PHE A 19 -0.70 -12.45 -11.58
C PHE A 19 0.28 -13.54 -11.10
N LYS A 20 0.87 -14.30 -12.03
CA LYS A 20 1.90 -15.30 -11.69
C LYS A 20 3.14 -14.66 -11.06
N THR A 21 3.59 -13.54 -11.62
CA THR A 21 4.73 -12.79 -11.08
C THR A 21 4.41 -12.23 -9.69
N ILE A 22 3.23 -11.64 -9.51
CA ILE A 22 2.80 -11.09 -8.21
C ILE A 22 2.73 -12.21 -7.15
N CYS A 23 2.17 -13.37 -7.51
CA CYS A 23 2.14 -14.53 -6.63
C CYS A 23 3.54 -15.03 -6.27
N PHE A 24 4.45 -15.10 -7.26
CA PHE A 24 5.84 -15.48 -7.00
C PHE A 24 6.55 -14.48 -6.09
N THR A 25 6.29 -13.17 -6.24
CA THR A 25 6.86 -12.15 -5.36
C THR A 25 6.35 -12.24 -3.92
N LEU A 26 5.17 -12.83 -3.68
CA LEU A 26 4.64 -13.06 -2.33
C LEU A 26 5.35 -14.19 -1.58
N LEU A 27 6.11 -15.05 -2.26
CA LEU A 27 6.96 -16.06 -1.58
C LEU A 27 8.12 -15.42 -0.81
N LEU A 28 8.69 -14.31 -1.31
CA LEU A 28 9.79 -13.61 -0.65
C LEU A 28 9.45 -13.16 0.79
N PRO A 29 8.33 -12.46 1.02
CA PRO A 29 7.86 -12.13 2.36
C PRO A 29 7.65 -13.34 3.28
N ILE A 30 7.24 -14.48 2.75
CA ILE A 30 7.05 -15.71 3.54
C ILE A 30 8.40 -16.25 4.01
N VAL A 31 9.39 -16.31 3.13
CA VAL A 31 10.76 -16.72 3.49
C VAL A 31 11.36 -15.73 4.51
N PHE A 32 11.14 -14.43 4.32
CA PHE A 32 11.64 -13.41 5.24
C PHE A 32 10.99 -13.51 6.63
N ALA A 33 9.69 -13.81 6.69
CA ALA A 33 8.98 -14.06 7.94
C ALA A 33 9.54 -15.29 8.68
N ALA A 34 9.87 -16.35 7.93
CA ALA A 34 10.46 -17.57 8.49
C ALA A 34 11.85 -17.34 9.09
N ILE A 35 12.68 -16.52 8.45
CA ILE A 35 14.04 -16.19 8.93
C ILE A 35 13.97 -15.32 10.20
N ASN A 36 13.16 -14.27 10.18
CA ASN A 36 13.08 -13.32 11.30
C ASN A 36 12.20 -13.82 12.46
N ARG A 37 11.50 -14.95 12.28
CA ARG A 37 10.53 -15.51 13.24
C ARG A 37 9.58 -14.45 13.80
N SER A 38 9.12 -13.55 12.95
CA SER A 38 8.28 -12.43 13.36
C SER A 38 7.18 -12.19 12.34
N LEU A 39 5.93 -12.36 12.80
CA LEU A 39 4.75 -12.15 11.98
C LEU A 39 4.61 -10.69 11.56
N LEU A 40 4.94 -9.75 12.45
CA LEU A 40 4.92 -8.31 12.16
C LEU A 40 5.82 -7.97 10.98
N THR A 41 7.06 -8.49 10.97
CA THR A 41 8.01 -8.24 9.87
C THR A 41 7.54 -8.86 8.57
N GLY A 42 7.00 -10.09 8.61
CA GLY A 42 6.45 -10.79 7.47
C GLY A 42 5.28 -10.05 6.82
N VAL A 43 4.28 -9.65 7.61
CA VAL A 43 3.07 -8.97 7.10
C VAL A 43 3.46 -7.60 6.53
N SER A 44 4.31 -6.86 7.26
CA SER A 44 4.80 -5.55 6.82
C SER A 44 5.53 -5.64 5.49
N PHE A 45 6.40 -6.64 5.33
CA PHE A 45 7.15 -6.85 4.10
C PHE A 45 6.25 -7.24 2.93
N ALA A 46 5.25 -8.10 3.16
CA ALA A 46 4.27 -8.48 2.15
C ALA A 46 3.46 -7.28 1.66
N MET A 47 2.99 -6.43 2.59
CA MET A 47 2.22 -5.23 2.25
C MET A 47 3.06 -4.20 1.50
N CYS A 48 4.33 -4.02 1.86
CA CYS A 48 5.27 -3.19 1.11
C CYS A 48 5.46 -3.71 -0.32
N PHE A 49 5.70 -5.01 -0.50
CA PHE A 49 5.86 -5.62 -1.83
C PHE A 49 4.64 -5.41 -2.71
N ILE A 50 3.45 -5.60 -2.16
CA ILE A 50 2.21 -5.39 -2.93
C ILE A 50 2.05 -3.92 -3.29
N ALA A 51 2.34 -2.99 -2.37
CA ALA A 51 2.36 -1.57 -2.70
C ALA A 51 3.31 -1.25 -3.87
N MET A 52 4.49 -1.87 -3.93
CA MET A 52 5.42 -1.70 -5.06
C MET A 52 4.81 -2.17 -6.39
N THR A 53 4.08 -3.29 -6.38
CA THR A 53 3.45 -3.83 -7.61
C THR A 53 2.31 -2.97 -8.16
N THR A 54 1.72 -2.07 -7.35
CA THR A 54 0.64 -1.16 -7.80
C THR A 54 1.08 -0.27 -8.97
N GLY A 55 2.37 0.07 -9.04
CA GLY A 55 2.96 0.85 -10.13
C GLY A 55 2.94 0.16 -11.49
N TYR A 56 2.76 -1.16 -11.56
CA TYR A 56 2.68 -1.87 -12.84
C TYR A 56 1.47 -1.43 -13.67
N THR A 57 0.33 -1.11 -13.05
CA THR A 57 -0.84 -0.57 -13.76
C THR A 57 -0.49 0.70 -14.54
N PHE A 58 0.27 1.60 -13.93
CA PHE A 58 0.74 2.84 -14.55
C PHE A 58 1.80 2.58 -15.62
N SER A 59 2.75 1.67 -15.37
CA SER A 59 3.76 1.32 -16.38
C SER A 59 3.17 0.65 -17.62
N ILE A 60 2.15 -0.20 -17.47
CA ILE A 60 1.47 -0.84 -18.61
C ILE A 60 0.67 0.20 -19.39
N THR A 61 -0.03 1.09 -18.69
CA THR A 61 -0.79 2.21 -19.29
C THR A 61 0.12 3.07 -20.17
N GLU A 62 1.28 3.46 -19.66
CA GLU A 62 2.22 4.34 -20.35
C GLU A 62 2.94 3.63 -21.50
N LYS A 63 3.39 2.38 -21.30
CA LYS A 63 4.06 1.59 -22.34
C LYS A 63 3.18 1.30 -23.55
N ASN A 64 1.88 1.10 -23.32
CA ASN A 64 0.91 0.83 -24.38
C ASN A 64 0.21 2.10 -24.88
N SER A 65 0.64 3.29 -24.45
CA SER A 65 0.03 4.59 -24.80
C SER A 65 -1.50 4.59 -24.66
N MET A 66 -2.00 3.99 -23.58
CA MET A 66 -3.44 3.80 -23.36
C MET A 66 -4.18 5.12 -23.05
N ASP A 67 -3.47 6.24 -22.95
CA ASP A 67 -4.07 7.57 -22.77
C ASP A 67 -5.13 7.88 -23.86
N ARG A 68 -4.88 7.46 -25.10
CA ARG A 68 -5.85 7.59 -26.21
C ARG A 68 -7.10 6.72 -25.98
N LEU A 69 -6.91 5.49 -25.49
CA LEU A 69 -8.04 4.61 -25.19
C LEU A 69 -8.90 5.20 -24.07
N PHE A 70 -8.27 5.73 -23.02
CA PHE A 70 -8.96 6.41 -21.93
C PHE A 70 -9.69 7.70 -22.37
N GLY A 71 -9.20 8.37 -23.43
CA GLY A 71 -9.86 9.53 -24.04
C GLY A 71 -11.12 9.21 -24.85
N ILE A 72 -11.22 8.00 -25.41
CA ILE A 72 -12.39 7.56 -26.20
C ILE A 72 -13.49 6.97 -25.30
N LEU A 73 -13.10 6.43 -24.14
CA LEU A 73 -14.06 5.83 -23.21
C LEU A 73 -15.01 6.91 -22.62
N PRO A 74 -16.33 6.64 -22.52
CA PRO A 74 -17.30 7.56 -21.93
C PRO A 74 -17.24 7.53 -20.39
N VAL A 75 -16.05 7.78 -19.83
CA VAL A 75 -15.77 7.73 -18.39
C VAL A 75 -15.12 9.02 -17.95
N ARG A 76 -15.55 9.58 -16.81
CA ARG A 76 -14.96 10.82 -16.29
C ARG A 76 -13.55 10.56 -15.78
N LYS A 77 -12.63 11.53 -15.95
CA LYS A 77 -11.27 11.45 -15.40
C LYS A 77 -11.24 11.16 -13.89
N SER A 78 -12.18 11.72 -13.12
CA SER A 78 -12.32 11.44 -11.69
C SER A 78 -12.75 10.00 -11.40
N GLU A 79 -13.62 9.41 -12.23
CA GLU A 79 -14.07 8.02 -12.10
C GLU A 79 -12.93 7.03 -12.41
N LEU A 80 -12.04 7.35 -13.36
CA LEU A 80 -10.83 6.57 -13.63
C LEU A 80 -9.87 6.57 -12.44
N VAL A 81 -9.65 7.75 -11.83
CA VAL A 81 -8.81 7.87 -10.63
C VAL A 81 -9.40 7.04 -9.49
N ILE A 82 -10.68 7.24 -9.16
CA ILE A 82 -11.36 6.49 -8.09
C ILE A 82 -11.33 4.99 -8.36
N GLY A 83 -11.59 4.56 -9.61
CA GLY A 83 -11.54 3.16 -10.00
C GLY A 83 -10.17 2.51 -9.76
N ARG A 84 -9.09 3.27 -9.96
CA ARG A 84 -7.72 2.81 -9.72
C ARG A 84 -7.38 2.74 -8.23
N TYR A 85 -7.85 3.69 -7.40
CA TYR A 85 -7.73 3.58 -5.94
C TYR A 85 -8.49 2.37 -5.41
N VAL A 86 -9.72 2.12 -5.89
CA VAL A 86 -10.51 0.94 -5.52
C VAL A 86 -9.78 -0.35 -5.91
N PHE A 87 -9.19 -0.41 -7.11
CA PHE A 87 -8.38 -1.54 -7.54
C PHE A 87 -7.18 -1.80 -6.61
N VAL A 88 -6.42 -0.76 -6.29
CA VAL A 88 -5.24 -0.86 -5.41
C VAL A 88 -5.65 -1.31 -4.00
N LEU A 89 -6.72 -0.75 -3.44
CA LEU A 89 -7.25 -1.15 -2.14
C LEU A 89 -7.72 -2.61 -2.15
N ALA A 90 -8.43 -3.04 -3.20
CA ALA A 90 -8.89 -4.42 -3.33
C ALA A 90 -7.70 -5.42 -3.42
N MET A 91 -6.67 -5.07 -4.19
CA MET A 91 -5.43 -5.85 -4.25
C MET A 91 -4.73 -5.93 -2.89
N GLY A 92 -4.61 -4.81 -2.17
CA GLY A 92 -4.01 -4.76 -0.84
C GLY A 92 -4.78 -5.59 0.19
N LEU A 93 -6.11 -5.53 0.17
CA LEU A 93 -6.96 -6.34 1.06
C LEU A 93 -6.82 -7.84 0.76
N LEU A 94 -6.85 -8.24 -0.52
CA LEU A 94 -6.64 -9.62 -0.93
C LEU A 94 -5.27 -10.13 -0.48
N SER A 95 -4.21 -9.35 -0.69
CA SER A 95 -2.87 -9.75 -0.27
C SER A 95 -2.72 -9.83 1.24
N LEU A 96 -3.40 -8.94 1.98
CA LEU A 96 -3.40 -8.95 3.43
C LEU A 96 -4.06 -10.22 3.96
N ILE A 97 -5.22 -10.60 3.41
CA ILE A 97 -5.91 -11.86 3.78
C ILE A 97 -5.00 -13.07 3.51
N ILE A 98 -4.38 -13.13 2.32
CA ILE A 98 -3.48 -14.23 1.96
C ILE A 98 -2.29 -14.27 2.93
N SER A 99 -1.69 -13.12 3.24
CA SER A 99 -0.53 -13.03 4.13
C SER A 99 -0.88 -13.42 5.57
N LEU A 100 -2.04 -12.99 6.07
CA LEU A 100 -2.55 -13.35 7.38
C LEU A 100 -2.92 -14.82 7.52
N ILE A 101 -3.13 -15.56 6.43
CA ILE A 101 -3.35 -17.01 6.46
C ILE A 101 -2.01 -17.75 6.31
N ALA A 102 -1.20 -17.37 5.33
CA ALA A 102 0.02 -18.08 4.98
C ALA A 102 1.12 -17.93 6.05
N GLN A 103 1.33 -16.73 6.58
CA GLN A 103 2.46 -16.46 7.47
C GLN A 103 2.31 -17.10 8.85
N PRO A 104 1.13 -17.06 9.54
CA PRO A 104 0.96 -17.79 10.78
C PRO A 104 1.09 -19.31 10.60
N LEU A 105 0.66 -19.84 9.45
CA LEU A 105 0.77 -21.27 9.15
C LEU A 105 2.23 -21.70 9.07
N VAL A 106 3.06 -20.91 8.38
CA VAL A 106 4.52 -21.15 8.30
C VAL A 106 5.19 -21.03 9.67
N LEU A 107 4.85 -20.00 10.45
CA LEU A 107 5.38 -19.81 11.81
C LEU A 107 4.99 -20.94 12.76
N LYS A 108 3.77 -21.47 12.64
CA LYS A 108 3.32 -22.62 13.42
C LYS A 108 4.11 -23.89 13.09
N VAL A 109 4.45 -24.10 11.82
CA VAL A 109 5.34 -25.20 11.39
C VAL A 109 6.76 -25.05 11.96
N LEU A 110 7.22 -23.80 12.13
CA LEU A 110 8.51 -23.47 12.76
C LEU A 110 8.52 -23.58 14.29
N GLY A 111 7.39 -23.94 14.92
CA GLY A 111 7.28 -24.11 16.37
C GLY A 111 6.98 -22.84 17.14
N GLU A 112 6.62 -21.74 16.47
CA GLU A 112 6.26 -20.48 17.11
C GLU A 112 4.77 -20.43 17.46
N THR A 113 4.43 -19.97 18.66
CA THR A 113 3.05 -19.74 19.08
C THR A 113 2.62 -18.33 18.66
N VAL A 114 1.79 -18.24 17.63
CA VAL A 114 1.22 -16.97 17.18
C VAL A 114 -0.01 -16.63 18.03
N GLY A 115 0.06 -15.53 18.79
CA GLY A 115 -1.08 -15.00 19.53
C GLY A 115 -2.08 -14.27 18.62
N VAL A 116 -3.35 -14.22 19.03
CA VAL A 116 -4.38 -13.43 18.33
C VAL A 116 -4.02 -11.94 18.32
N PHE A 117 -3.37 -11.46 19.38
CA PHE A 117 -2.90 -10.08 19.48
C PHE A 117 -1.81 -9.74 18.45
N ASP A 118 -0.89 -10.67 18.17
CA ASP A 118 0.18 -10.50 17.17
C ASP A 118 -0.38 -10.41 15.76
N ILE A 119 -1.45 -11.17 15.48
CA ILE A 119 -2.15 -11.12 14.20
C ILE A 119 -2.81 -9.75 14.00
N VAL A 120 -3.52 -9.25 15.01
CA VAL A 120 -4.21 -7.95 14.94
C VAL A 120 -3.22 -6.81 14.80
N THR A 121 -2.16 -6.80 15.61
CA THR A 121 -1.12 -5.75 15.56
C THR A 121 -0.39 -5.75 14.22
N ALA A 122 -0.05 -6.91 13.68
CA ALA A 122 0.57 -7.02 12.37
C ALA A 122 -0.36 -6.61 11.23
N ALA A 123 -1.66 -6.93 11.32
CA ALA A 123 -2.65 -6.48 10.34
C ALA A 123 -2.74 -4.95 10.34
N ILE A 124 -2.85 -4.30 11.50
CA ILE A 124 -2.93 -2.84 11.64
C ILE A 124 -1.66 -2.19 11.08
N ALA A 125 -0.48 -2.67 11.48
CA ALA A 125 0.79 -2.17 10.99
C ALA A 125 0.94 -2.34 9.47
N GLY A 126 0.54 -3.50 8.94
CA GLY A 126 0.56 -3.80 7.52
C GLY A 126 -0.36 -2.87 6.70
N VAL A 127 -1.59 -2.65 7.17
CA VAL A 127 -2.53 -1.71 6.54
C VAL A 127 -1.98 -0.29 6.57
N PHE A 128 -1.43 0.14 7.72
CA PHE A 128 -0.87 1.48 7.87
C PHE A 128 0.31 1.71 6.91
N LEU A 129 1.24 0.76 6.83
CA LEU A 129 2.35 0.82 5.89
C LEU A 129 1.86 0.85 4.44
N PHE A 130 0.93 -0.04 4.07
CA PHE A 130 0.34 -0.06 2.73
C PHE A 130 -0.31 1.27 2.35
N ALA A 131 -1.08 1.86 3.29
CA ALA A 131 -1.69 3.16 3.11
C ALA A 131 -0.63 4.24 2.89
N LEU A 132 0.41 4.26 3.71
CA LEU A 132 1.50 5.23 3.62
C LEU A 132 2.20 5.15 2.25
N TYR A 133 2.52 3.95 1.77
CA TYR A 133 3.11 3.81 0.43
C TYR A 133 2.17 4.28 -0.68
N THR A 134 0.95 3.77 -0.72
CA THR A 134 0.02 4.01 -1.84
C THR A 134 -0.45 5.46 -1.93
N VAL A 135 -0.61 6.14 -0.78
CA VAL A 135 -1.01 7.55 -0.69
C VAL A 135 -0.02 8.49 -1.36
N PHE A 136 1.28 8.24 -1.24
CA PHE A 136 2.31 9.06 -1.90
C PHE A 136 2.59 8.59 -3.33
N GLN A 137 2.53 7.28 -3.56
CA GLN A 137 2.91 6.66 -4.83
C GLN A 137 1.90 6.96 -5.95
N ILE A 138 0.59 6.87 -5.68
CA ILE A 138 -0.45 7.06 -6.71
C ILE A 138 -0.48 8.49 -7.28
N PRO A 139 -0.50 9.57 -6.46
CA PRO A 139 -0.41 10.94 -6.98
C PRO A 139 0.91 11.19 -7.72
N GLY A 140 2.01 10.61 -7.24
CA GLY A 140 3.32 10.66 -7.91
C GLY A 140 3.27 10.10 -9.32
N TYR A 141 2.61 8.94 -9.50
CA TYR A 141 2.42 8.35 -10.83
C TYR A 141 1.52 9.17 -11.74
N TYR A 142 0.44 9.75 -11.23
CA TYR A 142 -0.43 10.62 -12.04
C TYR A 142 0.30 11.87 -12.53
N LYS A 143 1.14 12.48 -11.68
CA LYS A 143 1.85 13.72 -12.00
C LYS A 143 3.08 13.52 -12.89
N TYR A 144 3.90 12.51 -12.62
CA TYR A 144 5.22 12.36 -13.24
C TYR A 144 5.34 11.15 -14.18
N GLY A 145 4.28 10.35 -14.35
CA GLY A 145 4.32 9.10 -15.12
C GLY A 145 4.96 7.96 -14.33
N SER A 146 5.05 6.78 -14.93
CA SER A 146 5.45 5.55 -14.22
C SER A 146 6.96 5.46 -13.94
N ILE A 147 7.79 6.12 -14.76
CA ILE A 147 9.25 6.11 -14.61
C ILE A 147 9.67 7.10 -13.53
N LYS A 148 9.34 8.39 -13.69
CA LYS A 148 9.71 9.44 -12.71
C LYS A 148 8.86 9.36 -11.44
N GLY A 149 7.61 8.92 -11.54
CA GLY A 149 6.74 8.70 -10.38
C GLY A 149 7.20 7.56 -9.48
N ARG A 150 8.04 6.62 -9.96
CA ARG A 150 8.63 5.56 -9.12
C ARG A 150 9.50 6.12 -8.00
N VAL A 151 10.04 7.33 -8.16
CA VAL A 151 10.83 8.00 -7.11
C VAL A 151 9.98 8.27 -5.86
N PHE A 152 8.66 8.49 -6.01
CA PHE A 152 7.75 8.71 -4.88
C PHE A 152 7.61 7.48 -3.97
N MET A 153 7.95 6.29 -4.46
CA MET A 153 7.98 5.07 -3.66
C MET A 153 9.08 5.11 -2.58
N TYR A 154 10.17 5.87 -2.81
CA TYR A 154 11.26 6.00 -1.85
C TYR A 154 10.97 7.02 -0.74
N ILE A 155 9.97 7.89 -0.92
CA ILE A 155 9.60 8.91 0.08
C ILE A 155 9.16 8.26 1.41
N PRO A 156 8.23 7.27 1.43
CA PRO A 156 7.94 6.46 2.61
C PRO A 156 9.19 5.89 3.31
N VAL A 157 10.10 5.30 2.54
CA VAL A 157 11.32 4.66 3.06
C VAL A 157 12.25 5.68 3.70
N ALA A 158 12.50 6.79 3.01
CA ALA A 158 13.34 7.87 3.51
C ALA A 158 12.74 8.52 4.76
N GLY A 159 11.42 8.73 4.78
CA GLY A 159 10.71 9.24 5.96
C GLY A 159 10.88 8.33 7.17
N PHE A 160 10.76 7.01 6.98
CA PHE A 160 10.97 6.03 8.04
C PHE A 160 12.42 6.03 8.56
N LEU A 161 13.41 6.08 7.66
CA LEU A 161 14.83 6.16 8.04
C LEU A 161 15.16 7.43 8.82
N VAL A 162 14.66 8.58 8.38
CA VAL A 162 14.89 9.88 9.04
C VAL A 162 14.26 9.90 10.42
N THR A 163 13.04 9.39 10.57
CA THR A 163 12.36 9.31 11.88
C THR A 163 13.10 8.38 12.83
N LEU A 164 13.58 7.21 12.38
CA LEU A 164 14.43 6.33 13.18
C LEU A 164 15.74 6.99 13.62
N LEU A 165 16.42 7.71 12.72
CA LEU A 165 17.67 8.41 13.04
C LEU A 165 17.45 9.51 14.08
N LEU A 166 16.37 10.29 13.95
CA LEU A 166 15.98 11.32 14.92
C LEU A 166 15.67 10.73 16.29
N LEU A 167 14.96 9.61 16.34
CA LEU A 167 14.62 8.92 17.59
C LEU A 167 15.88 8.38 18.29
N SER A 168 16.82 7.83 17.52
CA SER A 168 18.11 7.34 18.02
C SER A 168 18.98 8.48 18.57
N LYS A 169 18.94 9.66 17.95
CA LYS A 169 19.69 10.86 18.40
C LYS A 169 19.08 11.54 19.63
N MET A 170 17.78 11.34 19.91
CA MET A 170 17.07 11.99 21.02
C MET A 170 16.23 11.00 21.85
N PRO A 171 16.88 10.13 22.66
CA PRO A 171 16.20 9.06 23.38
C PRO A 171 15.20 9.55 24.44
N ALA A 172 15.35 10.77 24.96
CA ALA A 172 14.39 11.38 25.91
C ALA A 172 13.02 11.66 25.28
N ILE A 173 12.99 12.09 24.01
CA ILE A 173 11.76 12.30 23.24
C ILE A 173 11.16 10.94 22.89
N GLY A 174 11.98 9.98 22.47
CA GLY A 174 11.54 8.61 22.19
C GLY A 174 10.83 7.96 23.38
N LYS A 175 11.42 8.04 24.59
CA LYS A 175 10.82 7.50 25.82
C LYS A 175 9.49 8.17 26.19
N SER A 176 9.38 9.48 25.97
CA SER A 176 8.14 10.24 26.25
C SER A 176 7.03 9.89 25.26
N ILE A 177 7.38 9.62 23.99
CA ILE A 177 6.41 9.15 23.00
C ILE A 177 5.94 7.73 23.33
N ILE A 178 6.87 6.85 23.70
CA ILE A 178 6.56 5.45 24.04
C ILE A 178 5.64 5.38 25.28
N SER A 179 5.90 6.18 26.32
CA SER A 179 5.05 6.18 27.53
C SER A 179 3.65 6.73 27.30
N VAL A 180 3.48 7.72 26.40
CA VAL A 180 2.16 8.23 25.98
C VAL A 180 1.42 7.20 25.11
N VAL A 181 2.16 6.45 24.30
CA VAL A 181 1.62 5.37 23.45
C VAL A 181 1.11 4.20 24.30
N GLU A 182 1.84 3.80 25.34
CA GLU A 182 1.44 2.71 26.25
C GLU A 182 0.21 3.05 27.10
N SER A 183 -0.01 4.34 27.40
CA SER A 183 -1.10 4.75 28.28
C SER A 183 -2.48 4.80 27.58
N PHE A 184 -2.54 4.87 26.25
CA PHE A 184 -3.81 4.93 25.50
C PHE A 184 -3.83 4.08 24.21
N PRO A 185 -3.76 2.74 24.30
CA PRO A 185 -3.68 1.87 23.13
C PRO A 185 -4.91 1.96 22.21
N ILE A 186 -6.12 2.12 22.77
CA ILE A 186 -7.35 2.25 21.99
C ILE A 186 -7.43 3.58 21.23
N LEU A 187 -6.97 4.67 21.85
CA LEU A 187 -6.94 6.00 21.21
C LEU A 187 -5.99 6.01 20.01
N LEU A 188 -4.87 5.29 20.12
CA LEU A 188 -3.86 5.19 19.08
C LEU A 188 -4.39 4.46 17.84
N VAL A 189 -5.12 3.35 18.03
CA VAL A 189 -5.76 2.63 16.93
C VAL A 189 -6.78 3.54 16.23
N PHE A 190 -7.59 4.28 16.97
CA PHE A 190 -8.55 5.23 16.40
C PHE A 190 -7.84 6.34 15.60
N PHE A 191 -6.77 6.90 16.15
CA PHE A 191 -5.98 7.93 15.48
C PHE A 191 -5.29 7.40 14.21
N ALA A 192 -4.78 6.17 14.23
CA ALA A 192 -4.17 5.52 13.07
C ALA A 192 -5.19 5.30 11.95
N VAL A 193 -6.39 4.80 12.28
CA VAL A 193 -7.48 4.64 11.31
C VAL A 193 -7.93 5.99 10.74
N PHE A 194 -8.10 6.99 11.60
CA PHE A 194 -8.44 8.35 11.17
C PHE A 194 -7.38 8.93 10.23
N ALA A 195 -6.09 8.77 10.58
CA ALA A 195 -4.98 9.22 9.75
C ALA A 195 -4.99 8.54 8.37
N ILE A 196 -5.24 7.23 8.30
CA ILE A 196 -5.35 6.49 7.03
C ILE A 196 -6.47 7.08 6.16
N VAL A 197 -7.65 7.35 6.73
CA VAL A 197 -8.79 7.94 6.00
C VAL A 197 -8.44 9.32 5.46
N VAL A 198 -7.86 10.19 6.29
CA VAL A 198 -7.44 11.55 5.88
C VAL A 198 -6.39 11.47 4.79
N MET A 199 -5.39 10.59 4.92
CA MET A 199 -4.33 10.39 3.94
C MET A 199 -4.89 9.97 2.58
N TYR A 200 -5.81 9.01 2.53
CA TYR A 200 -6.44 8.60 1.28
C TYR A 200 -7.33 9.69 0.69
N ALA A 201 -8.08 10.44 1.51
CA ALA A 201 -8.90 11.55 1.03
C ALA A 201 -8.04 12.63 0.36
N VAL A 202 -6.94 13.04 1.00
CA VAL A 202 -5.99 14.00 0.45
C VAL A 202 -5.33 13.46 -0.83
N SER A 203 -4.93 12.19 -0.84
CA SER A 203 -4.32 11.53 -2.00
C SER A 203 -5.26 11.54 -3.21
N ILE A 204 -6.53 11.16 -3.02
CA ILE A 204 -7.54 11.13 -4.08
C ILE A 204 -7.79 12.55 -4.60
N PHE A 205 -7.94 13.52 -3.71
CA PHE A 205 -8.16 14.91 -4.10
C PHE A 205 -7.00 15.46 -4.96
N LEU A 206 -5.75 15.22 -4.54
CA LEU A 206 -4.56 15.61 -5.29
C LEU A 206 -4.51 14.92 -6.65
N SER A 207 -4.75 13.61 -6.71
CA SER A 207 -4.76 12.83 -7.96
C SER A 207 -5.83 13.32 -8.94
N ILE A 208 -7.05 13.63 -8.46
CA ILE A 208 -8.12 14.18 -9.29
C ILE A 208 -7.73 15.56 -9.84
N ARG A 209 -7.14 16.43 -9.00
CA ARG A 209 -6.70 17.76 -9.43
C ARG A 209 -5.61 17.69 -10.49
N ILE A 210 -4.63 16.80 -10.31
CA ILE A 210 -3.55 16.56 -11.28
C ILE A 210 -4.13 16.06 -12.60
N MET A 211 -5.04 15.08 -12.56
CA MET A 211 -5.62 14.50 -13.78
C MET A 211 -6.53 15.47 -14.53
N LYS A 212 -7.22 16.37 -13.82
CA LYS A 212 -8.06 17.42 -14.44
C LYS A 212 -7.22 18.40 -15.26
N ASN A 213 -6.02 18.73 -14.78
CA ASN A 213 -5.10 19.65 -15.44
C ASN A 213 -4.25 19.00 -16.55
N LYS A 214 -4.35 17.68 -16.73
CA LYS A 214 -3.62 16.96 -17.77
C LYS A 214 -4.47 16.91 -19.04
N GLU A 215 -3.99 17.54 -20.10
CA GLU A 215 -4.54 17.39 -21.45
C GLU A 215 -4.24 15.96 -21.92
N MET A 216 -5.26 15.24 -22.40
CA MET A 216 -5.15 13.89 -22.99
C MET A 216 -5.40 13.96 -24.47
#